data_AF-A0A699X5R4-F1
#
_entry.id   AF-A0A699X5R4-F1
#
_cell.length_a   1.000
_cell.length_b   1.000
_cell.length_c   1.000
_cell.angle_alpha   90.00
_cell.angle_beta   90.00
_cell.angle_gamma   90.00
#
_symmetry.space_group_name_H-M   'P 1'
#
loop_
_entity.id
_entity.type
_entity.pdbx_description
1 polymer ?
#
loop_
_entity_poly.entity_id
_entity_poly.type
_entity_poly.pdbx_seq_one_letter_code
_entity_poly.pdbx_strand_id
1 'polypeptide(L)' 'MVRVTPQAPRADSATAHKKINELYGRLRKSESWDKLVTQFSEDAGSAANGGELPAFGTGRMIPSFEE' A
#
# COMPACT_ATOMS: atom_id res chain seq x y z
N MET A 1 -1.03 -2.23 0.08
CA MET A 1 -1.77 -0.96 -0.11
C MET A 1 -2.23 -0.41 1.23
N VAL A 2 -2.30 0.92 1.42
CA VAL A 2 -3.05 1.55 2.51
C VAL A 2 -4.21 2.30 1.87
N ARG A 3 -5.45 1.99 2.27
CA ARG A 3 -6.65 2.52 1.64
C ARG A 3 -6.99 3.89 2.21
N VAL A 4 -7.22 4.84 1.32
CA VAL A 4 -7.80 6.15 1.64
C VAL A 4 -8.98 6.34 0.71
N THR A 5 -10.16 6.61 1.25
CA THR A 5 -11.33 6.91 0.41
C THR A 5 -11.22 8.33 -0.15
N PRO A 6 -11.75 8.62 -1.35
CA PRO A 6 -11.66 9.96 -1.93
C PRO A 6 -12.36 11.04 -1.09
N GLN A 7 -13.32 10.65 -0.24
CA GLN A 7 -14.03 11.53 0.69
C GLN A 7 -13.41 11.53 2.10
N ALA A 8 -12.27 10.86 2.31
CA ALA A 8 -11.63 10.81 3.61
C ALA A 8 -11.19 12.22 4.04
N PRO A 9 -11.46 12.63 5.29
CA PRO A 9 -10.89 13.82 5.88
C PRO A 9 -9.38 13.93 5.63
N ARG A 10 -8.89 15.16 5.46
CA ARG A 10 -7.44 15.42 5.25
C ARG A 10 -6.57 14.78 6.34
N ALA A 11 -7.11 14.61 7.55
CA ALA A 11 -6.46 13.91 8.66
C ALA A 11 -6.20 12.42 8.38
N ASP A 12 -7.11 11.74 7.69
CA ASP A 12 -6.98 10.31 7.35
C ASP A 12 -5.94 10.13 6.24
N SER A 13 -5.91 11.03 5.26
CA SER A 13 -4.83 11.08 4.26
C SER A 13 -3.46 11.33 4.91
N ALA A 14 -3.37 12.26 5.87
CA ALA A 14 -2.12 12.53 6.57
C ALA A 14 -1.66 11.34 7.44
N THR A 15 -2.59 10.63 8.06
CA THR A 15 -2.31 9.42 8.85
C THR A 15 -1.82 8.28 7.96
N ALA A 16 -2.49 8.05 6.82
CA ALA A 16 -2.06 7.07 5.83
C ALA A 16 -0.67 7.42 5.28
N HIS A 17 -0.40 8.69 4.96
CA HIS A 17 0.90 9.14 4.48
C HIS A 17 2.01 8.92 5.52
N LYS A 18 1.75 9.23 6.79
CA LYS A 18 2.70 8.95 7.89
C LYS A 18 2.99 7.45 8.02
N LYS A 19 1.94 6.61 8.01
CA LYS A 19 2.07 5.14 8.07
C LYS A 19 2.92 4.61 6.91
N ILE A 20 2.66 5.05 5.69
CA ILE A 20 3.45 4.64 4.51
C ILE A 20 4.92 5.05 4.65
N ASN A 21 5.21 6.28 5.07
CA ASN A 21 6.58 6.75 5.26
C ASN A 21 7.32 5.99 6.36
N GLU A 22 6.63 5.63 7.44
CA GLU A 22 7.20 4.81 8.50
C GLU A 22 7.56 3.40 8.01
N LEU A 23 6.64 2.74 7.29
CA LEU A 23 6.88 1.42 6.70
C LEU A 23 7.99 1.46 5.64
N TYR A 24 8.07 2.53 4.85
CA TYR A 24 9.16 2.75 3.91
C TYR A 24 10.51 2.89 4.65
N GLY A 25 10.55 3.64 5.75
CA GLY A 25 11.75 3.75 6.59
C GLY A 25 12.19 2.41 7.18
N ARG A 26 11.24 1.58 7.61
CA ARG A 26 11.48 0.20 8.08
C ARG A 26 12.02 -0.70 6.97
N LEU A 27 11.42 -0.65 5.79
CA LEU A 27 11.89 -1.39 4.61
C LEU A 27 13.33 -0.99 4.23
N ARG A 28 13.66 0.30 4.29
CA ARG A 28 15.02 0.82 4.05
C ARG A 28 16.05 0.36 5.08
N LYS A 29 15.61 -0.09 6.27
CA LYS A 29 16.45 -0.69 7.31
C LYS A 29 16.56 -2.22 7.17
N SER A 30 16.23 -2.76 6.00
CA SER A 30 16.25 -4.20 5.69
C SER A 30 15.24 -5.03 6.49
N GLU A 31 14.14 -4.42 6.96
CA GLU A 31 13.00 -5.20 7.45
C GLU A 31 12.37 -5.99 6.30
N SER A 32 11.91 -7.21 6.57
CA SER A 32 11.34 -8.10 5.55
C SER A 32 10.07 -7.50 4.95
N TRP A 33 10.05 -7.39 3.62
CA TRP A 33 8.90 -6.96 2.85
C TRP A 33 7.65 -7.78 3.17
N ASP A 34 7.77 -9.11 3.17
CA ASP A 34 6.63 -10.02 3.44
C ASP A 34 6.01 -9.77 4.82
N LYS A 35 6.84 -9.49 5.83
CA LYS A 35 6.35 -9.15 7.17
C LYS A 35 5.59 -7.84 7.18
N LEU A 36 6.08 -6.83 6.46
CA LEU A 36 5.43 -5.52 6.38
C LEU A 36 4.10 -5.62 5.62
N VAL A 37 4.07 -6.36 4.51
CA VAL A 37 2.83 -6.57 3.76
C VAL A 37 1.82 -7.36 4.59
N THR A 38 2.22 -8.48 5.20
CA THR A 38 1.30 -9.33 5.97
C THR A 38 0.66 -8.58 7.14
N GLN A 39 1.41 -7.69 7.79
CA GLN A 39 0.92 -6.94 8.96
C GLN A 39 0.19 -5.65 8.62
N PHE A 40 0.57 -4.96 7.53
CA PHE A 40 0.11 -3.59 7.28
C PHE A 40 -0.60 -3.39 5.94
N SER A 41 -0.57 -4.36 5.02
CA SER A 41 -1.29 -4.23 3.76
C SER A 41 -2.79 -4.41 4.00
N GLU A 42 -3.56 -3.41 3.58
CA GLU A 42 -5.02 -3.41 3.60
C GLU A 42 -5.61 -3.92 2.28
N ASP A 43 -4.74 -4.37 1.35
CA ASP A 43 -5.18 -5.07 0.15
C ASP A 43 -5.22 -6.58 0.39
N ALA A 44 -6.40 -7.09 0.71
CA ALA A 44 -6.61 -8.52 0.95
C ALA A 44 -6.33 -9.40 -0.29
N GLY A 45 -6.38 -8.85 -1.51
CA GLY A 45 -6.17 -9.61 -2.74
C GLY A 45 -4.69 -9.94 -3.00
N SER A 46 -3.78 -9.04 -2.63
CA SER A 46 -2.34 -9.24 -2.79
C SER A 46 -1.62 -9.57 -1.48
N ALA A 47 -2.16 -9.19 -0.31
CA ALA A 47 -1.46 -9.37 0.97
C ALA A 47 -1.08 -10.83 1.26
N ALA A 48 -1.95 -11.78 0.89
CA ALA A 48 -1.68 -13.21 1.04
C ALA A 48 -0.54 -13.71 0.11
N ASN A 49 -0.28 -13.01 -0.99
CA ASN A 49 0.77 -13.30 -1.97
C ASN A 49 1.97 -12.37 -1.79
N GLY A 50 2.28 -11.95 -0.56
CA GLY A 50 3.42 -11.06 -0.30
C GLY A 50 3.27 -9.67 -0.94
N GLY A 51 2.05 -9.26 -1.29
CA GLY A 51 1.76 -7.95 -1.87
C GLY A 51 1.98 -7.91 -3.38
N GLU A 52 2.22 -9.07 -4.00
CA GLU A 52 2.32 -9.22 -5.45
C GLU A 52 0.93 -9.08 -6.08
N LEU A 53 0.83 -8.13 -7.02
CA LEU A 53 -0.38 -7.94 -7.81
C LEU A 53 -0.32 -8.85 -9.05
N PRO A 54 -1.44 -9.51 -9.41
CA PRO A 54 -1.49 -10.29 -10.65
C PRO A 54 -1.24 -9.37 -11.84
N ALA A 55 -0.72 -9.94 -12.93
CA ALA A 55 -0.50 -9.18 -14.16
C ALA A 55 -1.79 -8.45 -14.61
N PHE A 56 -1.70 -7.14 -14.75
CA PHE A 56 -2.79 -6.29 -15.20
C PHE A 56 -2.33 -5.49 -16.43
N GLY A 57 -3.28 -5.21 -17.33
CA GLY A 57 -3.05 -4.31 -18.46
C GLY A 57 -3.45 -2.88 -18.11
N THR A 58 -3.01 -1.93 -18.94
CA THR A 58 -3.36 -0.50 -18.81
C THR A 58 -4.88 -0.30 -18.79
N GLY A 59 -5.36 0.59 -17.92
CA GLY A 59 -6.77 0.91 -17.70
C GLY A 59 -7.49 0.01 -16.69
N ARG A 60 -6.79 -0.88 -15.97
CA ARG A 60 -7.38 -1.77 -14.95
C ARG A 60 -7.08 -1.34 -13.52
N MET A 61 -6.04 -0.56 -13.31
CA MET A 61 -5.70 0.08 -12.05
C MET A 61 -6.13 1.55 -12.06
N ILE A 62 -6.26 2.13 -10.88
CA ILE A 62 -6.55 3.55 -10.73
C ILE A 62 -5.43 4.37 -11.40
N PRO A 63 -5.73 5.47 -12.14
CA PRO A 63 -4.73 6.20 -12.91
C PRO A 63 -3.50 6.60 -12.09
N SER A 64 -3.70 7.00 -10.84
CA SER A 64 -2.62 7.36 -9.90
C SER A 64 -1.68 6.19 -9.53
N PHE A 65 -1.99 4.96 -9.92
CA PHE A 65 -1.16 3.75 -9.75
C PHE A 65 -0.59 3.23 -11.08
N GLU A 66 -1.14 3.67 -12.21
CA GLU A 66 -0.69 3.25 -13.55
C GLU A 66 0.28 4.24 -14.20
N GLU A 67 0.23 5.52 -13.82
CA GLU A 67 1.11 6.59 -14.31
C GLU A 67 2.39 6.79 -13.50
#